data_AF-A0A962ER90-F1
#
_entry.id   AF-A0A962ER90-F1
#
_cell.length_a   1.000
_cell.length_b   1.000
_cell.length_c   1.000
_cell.angle_alpha   90.00
_cell.angle_beta   90.00
_cell.angle_gamma   90.00
#
_symmetry.space_group_name_H-M   'P 1'
#
loop_
_entity.id
_entity.type
_entity.pdbx_description
1 polymer ?
#
loop_
_entity_poly.entity_id
_entity_poly.type
_entity_poly.pdbx_seq_one_letter_code
_entity_poly.pdbx_strand_id
1 'polypeptide(L)'
;GGYCLEWPDQYAPKLHSGEIIGVKEVYAPYWKIGEIVWQKKTEEGLIKTGVRLLSSEAIPLVARIPQNMGNRGDNLSCFLLPKDVSLGLKQPTFLAPNVRLQMGEKIRIAQEGNEQSIQLMAPVKETTYYSQFECAYIVLTAPQA
;
A
#
# COMPACT_ATOMS: atom_id res chain seq x y z
N GLY A 1 7.73 -7.76 -10.90
CA GLY A 1 7.04 -9.04 -11.21
C GLY A 1 5.55 -8.92 -11.01
N GLY A 2 4.79 -10.01 -11.15
CA GLY A 2 3.32 -10.00 -10.96
C GLY A 2 2.69 -11.38 -11.08
N TYR A 3 1.37 -11.44 -10.91
CA TYR A 3 0.55 -12.65 -11.03
C TYR A 3 -0.55 -12.47 -12.08
N CYS A 4 -1.03 -13.58 -12.63
CA CYS A 4 -2.28 -13.65 -13.36
C CYS A 4 -3.20 -14.58 -12.56
N LEU A 5 -4.23 -14.02 -11.94
CA LEU A 5 -5.24 -14.79 -11.22
C LEU A 5 -6.35 -15.17 -12.19
N GLU A 6 -6.96 -16.33 -11.97
CA GLU A 6 -8.04 -16.85 -12.80
C GLU A 6 -9.19 -17.30 -11.91
N TRP A 7 -10.41 -16.92 -12.27
CA TRP A 7 -11.63 -17.25 -11.55
C TRP A 7 -12.69 -17.70 -12.56
N PRO A 8 -13.54 -18.68 -12.21
CA PRO A 8 -14.78 -18.92 -12.96
C PRO A 8 -15.67 -17.66 -12.91
N ASP A 9 -16.32 -17.30 -14.02
CA ASP A 9 -17.11 -16.06 -14.16
C ASP A 9 -18.17 -15.86 -13.06
N GLN A 10 -18.87 -16.93 -12.67
CA GLN A 10 -19.89 -16.89 -11.62
C GLN A 10 -19.35 -16.64 -10.19
N TYR A 11 -18.05 -16.82 -9.99
CA TYR A 11 -17.38 -16.62 -8.69
C TYR A 11 -16.38 -15.46 -8.72
N ALA A 12 -16.30 -14.73 -9.83
CA ALA A 12 -15.38 -13.62 -9.97
C ALA A 12 -15.78 -12.47 -9.04
N PRO A 13 -14.91 -12.05 -8.11
CA PRO A 13 -15.19 -10.87 -7.30
C PRO A 13 -15.24 -9.62 -8.19
N LYS A 14 -16.01 -8.62 -7.75
CA LYS A 14 -15.97 -7.28 -8.35
C LYS A 14 -14.65 -6.64 -7.94
N LEU A 15 -13.68 -6.60 -8.85
CA LEU A 15 -12.39 -5.93 -8.65
C LEU A 15 -12.27 -4.79 -9.66
N HIS A 16 -11.58 -3.73 -9.27
CA HIS A 16 -11.33 -2.59 -10.13
C HIS A 16 -9.83 -2.39 -10.33
N SER A 17 -9.46 -1.90 -11.52
CA SER A 17 -8.08 -1.49 -11.77
C SER A 17 -7.68 -0.38 -10.78
N GLY A 18 -6.49 -0.51 -10.21
CA GLY A 18 -5.96 0.40 -9.19
C GLY A 18 -6.31 0.01 -7.74
N GLU A 19 -7.13 -1.02 -7.51
CA GLU A 19 -7.36 -1.56 -6.16
C GLU A 19 -6.16 -2.36 -5.65
N ILE A 20 -6.00 -2.40 -4.33
CA ILE A 20 -4.99 -3.20 -3.65
C ILE A 20 -5.52 -4.62 -3.39
N ILE A 21 -4.67 -5.62 -3.59
CA ILE A 21 -4.95 -7.03 -3.28
C ILE A 21 -3.80 -7.65 -2.47
N GLY A 22 -4.15 -8.46 -1.48
CA GLY A 22 -3.21 -9.35 -0.80
C GLY A 22 -3.10 -10.68 -1.54
N VAL A 23 -1.88 -11.13 -1.81
CA VAL A 23 -1.60 -12.43 -2.44
C VAL A 23 -0.73 -13.24 -1.50
N LYS A 24 -1.16 -14.45 -1.17
CA LYS A 24 -0.39 -15.41 -0.38
C LYS A 24 -0.40 -16.77 -1.05
N GLU A 25 0.78 -17.24 -1.41
CA GLU A 25 0.96 -18.63 -1.85
C GLU A 25 0.78 -19.57 -0.65
N VAL A 26 0.28 -20.79 -0.88
CA VAL A 26 -0.15 -21.73 0.18
C VAL A 26 0.92 -21.94 1.26
N TYR A 27 2.20 -21.99 0.87
CA TYR A 27 3.33 -22.23 1.78
C TYR A 27 4.18 -20.98 2.04
N ALA A 28 3.78 -19.81 1.55
CA ALA A 28 4.50 -18.59 1.81
C ALA A 28 4.27 -18.12 3.26
N PRO A 29 5.32 -17.72 4.00
CA PRO A 29 5.18 -17.23 5.36
C PRO A 29 4.48 -15.86 5.42
N TYR A 30 4.58 -15.06 4.35
CA TYR A 30 4.14 -13.68 4.33
C TYR A 30 3.13 -13.39 3.22
N TRP A 31 2.29 -12.37 3.44
CA TRP A 31 1.44 -11.79 2.41
C TRP A 31 2.27 -10.86 1.53
N LYS A 32 2.11 -11.03 0.22
CA LYS A 32 2.55 -10.06 -0.77
C LYS A 32 1.41 -9.08 -1.02
N ILE A 33 1.74 -7.84 -1.33
CA ILE A 33 0.76 -6.82 -1.69
C ILE A 33 0.91 -6.51 -3.17
N GLY A 34 -0.21 -6.46 -3.88
CA GLY A 34 -0.27 -6.13 -5.29
C GLY A 34 -1.37 -5.14 -5.62
N GLU A 35 -1.32 -4.66 -6.85
CA GLU A 35 -2.31 -3.79 -7.47
C GLU A 35 -3.01 -4.57 -8.59
N ILE A 36 -4.34 -4.50 -8.63
CA ILE A 36 -5.12 -4.97 -9.77
C ILE A 36 -4.86 -4.04 -10.97
N VAL A 37 -4.35 -4.57 -12.07
CA VAL A 37 -4.03 -3.77 -13.27
C VAL A 37 -5.11 -3.87 -14.33
N TRP A 38 -5.65 -5.07 -14.54
CA TRP A 38 -6.70 -5.32 -15.53
C TRP A 38 -7.53 -6.55 -15.16
N GLN A 39 -8.77 -6.58 -15.66
CA GLN A 39 -9.59 -7.78 -15.70
C GLN A 39 -10.06 -8.03 -17.13
N LYS A 40 -10.06 -9.29 -17.55
CA LYS A 40 -10.49 -9.71 -18.88
C LYS A 40 -11.28 -11.01 -18.80
N LYS A 41 -12.46 -11.03 -19.40
CA LYS A 41 -13.20 -12.26 -19.67
C LYS A 41 -12.60 -12.99 -20.88
N THR A 42 -12.36 -14.28 -20.73
CA THR A 42 -11.88 -15.17 -21.80
C THR A 42 -13.06 -15.76 -22.57
N GLU A 43 -12.78 -16.32 -23.75
CA GLU A 43 -13.78 -17.01 -24.58
C GLU A 43 -14.34 -18.25 -23.87
N GLU A 44 -13.53 -18.88 -23.01
CA GLU A 44 -13.89 -20.04 -22.19
C GLU A 44 -14.79 -19.69 -20.98
N GLY A 45 -15.18 -18.41 -20.82
CA GLY A 45 -16.01 -17.98 -19.70
C GLY A 45 -15.25 -17.88 -18.38
N LEU A 46 -13.94 -17.67 -18.41
CA LEU A 46 -13.12 -17.41 -17.22
C LEU A 46 -12.81 -15.91 -17.12
N ILE A 47 -12.58 -15.42 -15.90
CA ILE A 47 -12.10 -14.07 -15.66
C ILE A 47 -10.63 -14.14 -15.29
N LYS A 48 -9.77 -13.56 -16.13
CA LYS A 48 -8.35 -13.36 -15.81
C LYS A 48 -8.16 -11.98 -15.21
N THR A 49 -7.35 -11.90 -14.17
CA THR A 49 -7.03 -10.66 -13.44
C THR A 49 -5.52 -10.50 -13.34
N GLY A 50 -4.99 -9.44 -13.94
CA GLY A 50 -3.58 -9.10 -13.84
C GLY A 50 -3.28 -8.39 -12.53
N VAL A 51 -2.29 -8.88 -11.80
CA VAL A 51 -1.81 -8.31 -10.54
C VAL A 51 -0.35 -7.87 -10.70
N ARG A 52 -0.06 -6.60 -10.45
CA ARG A 52 1.31 -6.09 -10.32
C ARG A 52 1.71 -6.15 -8.86
N LEU A 53 2.84 -6.78 -8.54
CA LEU A 53 3.35 -6.77 -7.18
C LEU A 53 3.86 -5.37 -6.80
N LEU A 54 3.42 -4.89 -5.63
CA LEU A 54 3.91 -3.67 -4.99
C LEU A 54 4.93 -3.98 -3.91
N SER A 55 4.75 -5.08 -3.16
CA SER A 55 5.75 -5.56 -2.21
C SER A 55 5.68 -7.07 -2.02
N SER A 56 6.85 -7.68 -1.84
CA SER A 56 7.01 -9.08 -1.42
C SER A 56 6.80 -9.26 0.09
N GLU A 57 7.03 -8.20 0.87
CA GLU A 57 6.91 -8.16 2.33
C GLU A 57 6.25 -6.84 2.71
N ALA A 58 5.00 -6.85 3.15
CA ALA A 58 4.33 -5.62 3.58
C ALA A 58 4.22 -5.61 5.10
N ILE A 59 4.65 -4.50 5.71
CA ILE A 59 4.57 -4.30 7.15
C ILE A 59 3.27 -3.54 7.45
N PRO A 60 2.26 -4.17 8.06
CA PRO A 60 1.02 -3.48 8.43
C PRO A 60 1.27 -2.49 9.56
N LEU A 61 0.70 -1.31 9.46
CA LEU A 61 0.81 -0.27 10.47
C LEU A 61 -0.45 0.61 10.50
N VAL A 62 -0.53 1.43 11.53
CA VAL A 62 -1.56 2.47 11.65
C VAL A 62 -0.91 3.84 11.52
N ALA A 63 -1.37 4.65 10.58
CA ALA A 63 -0.97 6.06 10.45
C ALA A 63 -1.96 6.96 11.18
N ARG A 64 -1.46 7.89 12.00
CA ARG A 64 -2.27 8.92 12.64
C ARG A 64 -2.24 10.18 11.79
N ILE A 65 -3.36 10.51 11.17
CA ILE A 65 -3.45 11.69 10.31
C ILE A 65 -3.68 12.94 11.17
N PRO A 66 -2.94 14.03 10.93
CA PRO A 66 -3.17 15.31 11.59
C PRO A 66 -4.63 15.78 11.46
N GLN A 67 -5.20 16.31 12.55
CA GLN A 67 -6.62 16.67 12.68
C GLN A 67 -7.11 17.74 11.68
N ASN A 68 -6.20 18.43 10.99
CA ASN A 68 -6.53 19.45 9.99
C ASN A 68 -6.84 18.86 8.59
N MET A 69 -6.70 17.55 8.39
CA MET A 69 -6.97 16.88 7.10
C MET A 69 -8.18 15.93 7.09
N GLY A 70 -8.88 15.80 8.22
CA GLY A 70 -10.10 15.00 8.38
C GLY A 70 -10.91 15.45 9.61
N ASN A 71 -12.21 15.15 9.66
CA ASN A 71 -13.11 15.69 10.70
C ASN A 71 -12.96 15.07 12.11
N ARG A 72 -11.90 14.29 12.34
CA ARG A 72 -11.35 13.80 13.61
C ARG A 72 -10.01 13.15 13.27
N GLY A 73 -9.10 13.03 14.24
CA GLY A 73 -7.80 12.39 14.04
C GLY A 73 -7.97 10.91 13.70
N ASP A 74 -8.21 10.62 12.43
CA ASP A 74 -8.51 9.28 11.96
C ASP A 74 -7.21 8.48 11.84
N ASN A 75 -7.23 7.32 12.48
CA ASN A 75 -6.22 6.29 12.31
C ASN A 75 -6.48 5.58 10.98
N LEU A 76 -5.50 5.59 10.09
CA LEU A 76 -5.56 4.89 8.80
C LEU A 76 -4.77 3.59 8.87
N SER A 77 -5.40 2.50 8.44
CA SER A 77 -4.67 1.26 8.16
C SER A 77 -3.82 1.45 6.91
N CYS A 78 -2.52 1.25 7.04
CA CYS A 78 -1.55 1.50 5.98
C CYS A 78 -0.49 0.39 5.99
N PHE A 79 0.39 0.41 5.00
CA PHE A 79 1.54 -0.49 4.93
C PHE A 79 2.82 0.31 4.74
N LEU A 80 3.88 -0.12 5.42
CA LEU A 80 5.24 0.19 5.03
C LEU A 80 5.75 -0.94 4.15
N LEU A 81 6.16 -0.59 2.92
CA LEU A 81 6.76 -1.51 1.99
C LEU A 81 8.28 -1.32 2.05
N PRO A 82 9.05 -2.32 2.49
CA PRO A 82 10.51 -2.25 2.50
C PRO A 82 11.08 -2.05 1.10
N LYS A 83 12.36 -1.68 1.06
CA LYS A 83 13.14 -1.64 -0.18
C LYS A 83 13.18 -3.04 -0.79
N ASP A 84 12.75 -3.14 -2.04
CA ASP A 84 12.82 -4.36 -2.86
C ASP A 84 13.24 -3.98 -4.28
N VAL A 85 14.54 -4.15 -4.57
CA VAL A 85 15.13 -3.78 -5.86
C VAL A 85 14.56 -4.63 -7.01
N SER A 86 14.12 -5.86 -6.72
CA SER A 86 13.51 -6.75 -7.74
C SER A 86 12.15 -6.23 -8.23
N LEU A 87 11.50 -5.40 -7.42
CA LEU A 87 10.25 -4.72 -7.73
C LEU A 87 10.46 -3.24 -8.11
N GLY A 88 11.71 -2.79 -8.21
CA GLY A 88 12.04 -1.40 -8.56
C GLY A 88 11.95 -0.41 -7.39
N LEU A 89 11.69 -0.88 -6.16
CA LEU A 89 11.66 -0.05 -4.96
C LEU A 89 13.07 0.18 -4.45
N LYS A 90 13.62 1.37 -4.70
CA LYS A 90 14.98 1.75 -4.28
C LYS A 90 15.04 2.24 -2.83
N GLN A 91 13.90 2.68 -2.30
CA GLN A 91 13.70 3.17 -0.93
C GLN A 91 12.45 2.50 -0.32
N PRO A 92 12.31 2.50 1.01
CA PRO A 92 11.03 2.15 1.64
C PRO A 92 9.92 3.08 1.14
N THR A 93 8.72 2.53 0.98
CA THR A 93 7.55 3.32 0.57
C THR A 93 6.40 3.13 1.54
N PHE A 94 5.66 4.20 1.77
CA PHE A 94 4.45 4.23 2.56
C PHE A 94 3.25 4.10 1.62
N LEU A 95 2.37 3.14 1.88
CA LEU A 95 1.16 2.85 1.12
C LEU A 95 -0.06 3.10 2.02
N ALA A 96 -0.94 4.00 1.61
CA ALA A 96 -2.15 4.36 2.35
C ALA A 96 -3.38 4.44 1.43
N PRO A 97 -4.60 4.37 1.97
CA PRO A 97 -5.80 4.78 1.23
C PRO A 97 -5.61 6.16 0.59
N ASN A 98 -6.27 6.42 -0.55
CA ASN A 98 -6.16 7.73 -1.19
C ASN A 98 -6.91 8.81 -0.37
N VAL A 99 -6.20 9.33 0.62
CA VAL A 99 -6.48 10.55 1.35
C VAL A 99 -5.51 11.64 0.89
N ARG A 100 -5.81 12.90 1.18
CA ARG A 100 -5.00 14.05 0.76
C ARG A 100 -3.64 14.12 1.50
N LEU A 101 -2.74 13.20 1.21
CA LEU A 101 -1.36 13.21 1.69
C LEU A 101 -0.46 13.95 0.70
N GLN A 102 0.58 14.60 1.22
CA GLN A 102 1.50 15.41 0.42
C GLN A 102 2.97 15.07 0.72
N MET A 103 3.83 15.24 -0.28
CA MET A 103 5.28 15.19 -0.08
C MET A 103 5.71 16.20 0.99
N GLY A 104 6.62 15.78 1.85
CA GLY A 104 7.17 16.58 2.95
C GLY A 104 6.42 16.41 4.27
N GLU A 105 5.22 15.83 4.25
CA GLU A 105 4.42 15.62 5.46
C GLU A 105 5.06 14.61 6.41
N LYS A 106 4.91 14.88 7.71
CA LYS A 106 5.38 14.01 8.78
C LYS A 106 4.20 13.21 9.31
N ILE A 107 4.25 11.90 9.14
CA ILE A 107 3.20 10.99 9.55
C ILE A 107 3.67 10.21 10.77
N ARG A 108 2.86 10.24 11.83
CA ARG A 108 3.07 9.34 12.98
C ARG A 108 2.51 7.98 12.61
N ILE A 109 3.32 6.95 12.76
CA ILE A 109 2.95 5.57 12.50
C ILE A 109 3.07 4.76 13.79
N ALA A 110 2.20 3.78 13.96
CA ALA A 110 2.24 2.83 15.05
C ALA A 110 2.32 1.40 14.50
N GLN A 111 3.31 0.64 14.96
CA GLN A 111 3.52 -0.76 14.63
C GLN A 111 3.76 -1.53 15.93
N GLU A 112 2.95 -2.56 16.20
CA GLU A 112 3.11 -3.43 17.38
C GLU A 112 3.22 -2.66 18.72
N GLY A 113 2.51 -1.53 18.83
CA GLY A 113 2.55 -0.66 20.02
C GLY A 113 3.71 0.33 20.08
N ASN A 114 4.68 0.26 19.16
CA ASN A 114 5.75 1.23 19.03
C ASN A 114 5.32 2.37 18.09
N GLU A 115 5.44 3.61 18.58
CA GLU A 115 5.18 4.80 17.77
C GLU A 115 6.47 5.35 17.18
N GLN A 116 6.44 5.63 15.89
CA GLN A 116 7.54 6.25 15.14
C GLN A 116 6.98 7.34 14.24
N SER A 117 7.87 8.13 13.64
CA SER A 117 7.48 9.09 12.60
C SER A 117 8.26 8.83 11.34
N ILE A 118 7.55 8.98 10.23
CA ILE A 118 8.14 8.98 8.89
C ILE A 118 7.87 10.33 8.24
N GLN A 119 8.74 10.72 7.32
CA GLN A 119 8.47 11.82 6.40
C GLN A 119 8.15 11.25 5.02
N LEU A 120 7.06 11.72 4.41
CA LEU A 120 6.72 11.42 3.02
C LEU A 120 7.67 12.18 2.10
N MET A 121 8.24 11.48 1.13
CA MET A 121 9.18 12.00 0.15
C MET A 121 8.50 12.02 -1.22
N ALA A 122 9.18 11.58 -2.28
CA ALA A 122 8.63 11.62 -3.63
C ALA A 122 7.38 10.72 -3.77
N PRO A 123 6.31 11.19 -4.46
CA PRO A 123 5.21 10.31 -4.83
C PRO A 123 5.71 9.23 -5.79
N VAL A 124 5.35 7.98 -5.50
CA VAL A 124 5.65 6.81 -6.34
C VAL A 124 4.48 6.55 -7.26
N LYS A 125 3.26 6.55 -6.71
CA LYS A 125 2.04 6.28 -7.45
C LYS A 125 0.81 6.75 -6.70
N GLU A 126 -0.21 7.16 -7.44
CA GLU A 126 -1.54 7.48 -6.92
C GLU A 126 -2.61 6.84 -7.81
N THR A 127 -3.63 6.27 -7.18
CA THR A 127 -4.87 5.80 -7.83
C THR A 127 -6.06 6.37 -7.06
N THR A 128 -7.29 6.17 -7.52
CA THR A 128 -8.48 6.55 -6.75
C THR A 128 -8.59 5.80 -5.41
N TYR A 129 -7.88 4.67 -5.24
CA TYR A 129 -7.99 3.81 -4.06
C TYR A 129 -6.84 4.00 -3.08
N TYR A 130 -5.63 4.27 -3.56
CA TYR A 130 -4.45 4.39 -2.70
C TYR A 130 -3.47 5.45 -3.18
N SER A 131 -2.62 5.91 -2.26
CA SER A 131 -1.43 6.70 -2.55
C SER A 131 -0.19 5.98 -2.02
N GLN A 132 0.91 6.08 -2.77
CA GLN A 132 2.20 5.50 -2.43
C GLN A 132 3.29 6.57 -2.55
N PHE A 133 4.07 6.74 -1.48
CA PHE A 133 5.17 7.70 -1.39
C PHE A 133 6.44 6.97 -0.96
N GLU A 134 7.60 7.40 -1.45
CA GLU A 134 8.85 7.11 -0.77
C GLU A 134 8.79 7.70 0.64
N CYS A 135 9.45 7.06 1.61
CA CYS A 135 9.47 7.58 2.98
C CYS A 135 10.76 7.24 3.71
N ALA A 136 11.07 8.06 4.72
CA ALA A 136 12.18 7.83 5.63
C ALA A 136 11.73 8.04 7.08
N TYR A 137 12.26 7.22 7.99
CA TYR A 137 12.09 7.44 9.43
C TYR A 137 12.76 8.76 9.85
N ILE A 138 12.12 9.48 10.76
CA ILE A 138 12.65 10.71 11.34
C ILE A 138 12.65 10.61 12.87
N VAL A 139 13.71 11.12 13.47
CA VAL A 139 13.74 11.37 14.92
C VAL A 139 13.01 12.69 15.15
N LEU A 140 11.90 12.66 15.87
CA LEU A 140 11.27 13.89 16.34
C LEU A 140 12.15 14.48 17.44
N THR A 141 13.05 15.39 17.10
CA THR A 141 13.66 16.28 18.09
C THR A 141 12.56 17.15 18.69
N ALA A 142 12.43 17.13 20.02
CA ALA A 142 11.52 18.03 20.72
C ALA A 142 11.86 19.49 20.35
N PRO A 143 10.87 20.40 20.28
CA PRO A 143 11.16 21.81 20.07
C PRO A 143 12.09 22.29 21.19
N GLN A 144 13.20 22.93 20.84
CA GLN A 144 13.98 23.66 21.83
C GLN A 144 13.10 24.79 22.37
N ALA A 145 12.94 24.79 23.70
CA ALA A 145 12.14 25.77 24.45
C ALA A 145 12.73 27.18 24.34
#